data_AF-A0A6L3X8K2-F1
#
_entry.id   AF-A0A6L3X8K2-F1
#
_cell.length_a   1.000
_cell.length_b   1.000
_cell.length_c   1.000
_cell.angle_alpha   90.00
_cell.angle_beta   90.00
_cell.angle_gamma   90.00
#
_symmetry.space_group_name_H-M   'P 1'
#
loop_
_entity.id
_entity.type
_entity.pdbx_description
1 polymer ?
#
loop_
_entity_poly.entity_id
_entity_poly.type
_entity_poly.pdbx_seq_one_letter_code
_entity_poly.pdbx_strand_id
1 'polypeptide(L)'
;PEQGIATVNEIAFPANTPVQFKVTSNSVMNSFFIPRLGSQIYAMAGMQTNLHLIANEAGTYDGISASYSGPGFSGMKFKAIATPDRATFDQWVAKAKQSPNTMSDMAAFEKVAAPSEYNKVEYFSNVKPNLFKDVIGKFMDHGMSMDMTQPEGEHNTHQGMEGMDMSHAETAH
;
A
#
# COMPACT_ATOMS: atom_id res chain seq x y z
N PRO A 1 -9.76 -10.44 -7.82
CA PRO A 1 -11.07 -10.13 -7.17
C PRO A 1 -12.22 -10.97 -7.72
N GLU A 2 -12.11 -11.30 -9.00
CA GLU A 2 -13.03 -12.05 -9.84
C GLU A 2 -13.37 -13.45 -9.28
N GLN A 3 -12.44 -14.08 -8.56
CA GLN A 3 -12.65 -15.39 -7.95
C GLN A 3 -13.38 -15.34 -6.59
N GLY A 4 -13.50 -14.15 -5.96
CA GLY A 4 -14.15 -13.98 -4.66
C GLY A 4 -13.40 -14.57 -3.45
N ILE A 5 -12.11 -14.84 -3.59
CA ILE A 5 -11.26 -15.44 -2.54
C ILE A 5 -10.16 -14.48 -2.08
N ALA A 6 -9.62 -14.71 -0.88
CA ALA A 6 -8.41 -14.07 -0.39
C ALA A 6 -7.48 -15.11 0.23
N THR A 7 -6.19 -14.78 0.32
CA THR A 7 -5.16 -15.65 0.87
C THR A 7 -4.15 -14.86 1.70
N VAL A 8 -3.45 -15.56 2.59
CA VAL A 8 -2.31 -15.04 3.34
C VAL A 8 -1.06 -15.79 2.89
N ASN A 9 0.00 -15.05 2.56
CA ASN A 9 1.36 -15.56 2.24
C ASN A 9 1.46 -16.58 1.09
N GLU A 10 0.42 -16.78 0.28
CA GLU A 10 0.47 -17.61 -0.94
C GLU A 10 -0.42 -17.03 -2.03
N ILE A 11 0.07 -16.97 -3.25
CA ILE A 11 -0.69 -16.63 -4.46
C ILE A 11 -0.44 -17.68 -5.54
N ALA A 12 -1.42 -17.92 -6.40
CA ALA A 12 -1.27 -18.78 -7.57
C ALA A 12 -1.83 -18.09 -8.82
N PHE A 13 -1.24 -18.38 -9.97
CA PHE A 13 -1.67 -17.90 -11.29
C PHE A 13 -1.14 -18.84 -12.38
N PRO A 14 -1.78 -18.94 -13.56
CA PRO A 14 -1.24 -19.75 -14.65
C PRO A 14 0.07 -19.16 -15.21
N ALA A 15 1.02 -20.02 -15.56
CA ALA A 15 2.20 -19.62 -16.33
C ALA A 15 1.80 -19.05 -17.70
N ASN A 16 2.68 -18.26 -18.31
CA ASN A 16 2.48 -17.59 -19.61
C ASN A 16 1.21 -16.74 -19.70
N THR A 17 0.72 -16.25 -18.55
CA THR A 17 -0.48 -15.41 -18.47
C THR A 17 -0.13 -14.08 -17.81
N PRO A 18 -0.53 -12.94 -18.40
CA PRO A 18 -0.37 -11.63 -17.76
C PRO A 18 -1.16 -11.54 -16.45
N VAL A 19 -0.46 -11.20 -15.37
CA VAL A 19 -1.04 -10.94 -14.06
C VAL A 19 -0.88 -9.47 -13.73
N GLN A 20 -1.98 -8.81 -13.38
CA GLN A 20 -1.96 -7.44 -12.85
C GLN A 20 -2.10 -7.47 -11.33
N PHE A 21 -1.07 -7.00 -10.64
CA PHE A 21 -1.09 -6.76 -9.21
C PHE A 21 -1.48 -5.32 -8.93
N LYS A 22 -2.48 -5.13 -8.06
CA LYS A 22 -2.81 -3.86 -7.42
C LYS A 22 -2.33 -3.95 -5.98
N VAL A 23 -1.39 -3.08 -5.61
CA VAL A 23 -0.64 -3.19 -4.36
C VAL A 23 -0.88 -1.93 -3.51
N THR A 24 -1.08 -2.12 -2.21
CA THR A 24 -1.19 -1.06 -1.21
C THR A 24 -0.63 -1.57 0.12
N SER A 25 -0.37 -0.68 1.08
CA SER A 25 -0.02 -1.06 2.45
C SER A 25 -1.15 -0.69 3.41
N ASN A 26 -1.34 -1.49 4.45
CA ASN A 26 -2.24 -1.17 5.59
C ASN A 26 -1.47 -0.63 6.80
N SER A 27 -0.17 -0.34 6.65
CA SER A 27 0.71 0.13 7.72
C SER A 27 1.84 0.97 7.11
N VAL A 28 3.09 0.69 7.44
CA VAL A 28 4.27 1.36 6.91
C VAL A 28 4.57 0.97 5.46
N MET A 29 5.45 1.73 4.82
CA MET A 29 5.94 1.42 3.48
C MET A 29 6.61 0.05 3.44
N ASN A 30 6.30 -0.73 2.40
CA ASN A 30 6.86 -2.05 2.17
C ASN A 30 7.28 -2.19 0.69
N SER A 31 7.98 -3.26 0.33
CA SER A 31 8.36 -3.56 -1.06
C SER A 31 7.99 -5.00 -1.41
N PHE A 32 7.01 -5.15 -2.29
CA PHE A 32 6.59 -6.44 -2.85
C PHE A 32 7.62 -6.87 -3.89
N PHE A 33 8.34 -7.97 -3.63
CA PHE A 33 9.41 -8.42 -4.51
C PHE A 33 9.36 -9.93 -4.76
N ILE A 34 9.41 -10.34 -6.03
CA ILE A 34 9.61 -11.73 -6.45
C ILE A 34 10.91 -11.78 -7.27
N PRO A 35 12.08 -12.11 -6.65
CA PRO A 35 13.39 -11.95 -7.28
C PRO A 35 13.55 -12.71 -8.60
N ARG A 36 13.09 -13.96 -8.63
CA ARG A 36 13.22 -14.82 -9.83
C ARG A 36 12.36 -14.38 -11.01
N LEU A 37 11.38 -13.51 -10.78
CA LEU A 37 10.55 -12.91 -11.82
C LEU A 37 10.96 -11.45 -12.09
N GLY A 38 12.05 -10.97 -11.50
CA GLY A 38 12.55 -9.59 -11.68
C GLY A 38 11.56 -8.50 -11.27
N SER A 39 10.57 -8.84 -10.45
CA SER A 39 9.37 -8.02 -10.25
C SER A 39 9.34 -7.41 -8.87
N GLN A 40 9.56 -6.10 -8.78
CA GLN A 40 9.56 -5.33 -7.53
C GLN A 40 8.64 -4.10 -7.64
N ILE A 41 7.84 -3.84 -6.61
CA ILE A 41 7.05 -2.60 -6.49
C ILE A 41 6.85 -2.20 -5.02
N TYR A 42 6.88 -0.90 -4.74
CA TYR A 42 6.58 -0.39 -3.40
C TYR A 42 5.08 -0.45 -3.08
N ALA A 43 4.79 -0.71 -1.81
CA ALA A 43 3.46 -0.68 -1.22
C ALA A 43 3.40 0.44 -0.19
N MET A 44 2.48 1.39 -0.37
CA MET A 44 2.31 2.56 0.49
C MET A 44 0.87 2.65 0.97
N ALA A 45 0.66 3.09 2.21
CA ALA A 45 -0.67 3.30 2.75
C ALA A 45 -1.35 4.49 2.07
N GLY A 46 -2.66 4.39 1.83
CA GLY A 46 -3.45 5.41 1.15
C GLY A 46 -3.22 5.53 -0.36
N MET A 47 -2.32 4.72 -0.95
CA MET A 47 -2.03 4.73 -2.38
C MET A 47 -2.17 3.34 -2.99
N GLN A 48 -2.50 3.28 -4.29
CA GLN A 48 -2.46 2.07 -5.09
C GLN A 48 -1.28 2.15 -6.08
N THR A 49 -0.42 1.15 -6.08
CA THR A 49 0.57 0.91 -7.14
C THR A 49 0.14 -0.26 -8.01
N ASN A 50 0.58 -0.28 -9.26
CA ASN A 50 0.24 -1.33 -10.23
C ASN A 50 1.53 -1.99 -10.74
N LEU A 51 1.53 -3.32 -10.82
CA LEU A 51 2.62 -4.12 -11.37
C LEU A 51 2.03 -5.14 -12.34
N HIS A 52 2.62 -5.26 -13.53
CA HIS A 52 2.27 -6.30 -14.50
C HIS A 52 3.41 -7.31 -14.56
N LEU A 53 3.05 -8.59 -14.52
CA LEU A 53 4.01 -9.70 -14.44
C LEU A 53 3.57 -10.83 -15.36
N ILE A 54 4.54 -11.53 -15.95
CA ILE A 54 4.34 -12.82 -16.62
C ILE A 54 5.42 -13.77 -16.10
N ALA A 55 5.01 -14.96 -15.65
CA ALA A 55 5.94 -16.06 -15.37
C ALA A 55 6.01 -16.98 -16.60
N ASN A 56 7.18 -17.06 -17.24
CA ASN A 56 7.36 -17.83 -18.47
C ASN A 56 7.38 -19.35 -18.22
N GLU A 57 7.74 -19.76 -17.01
CA GLU A 57 7.85 -21.16 -16.61
C GLU A 57 6.91 -21.46 -15.46
N ALA A 58 6.41 -22.70 -15.41
CA ALA A 58 5.66 -23.19 -14.27
C ALA A 58 6.61 -23.47 -13.09
N GLY A 59 6.17 -23.18 -11.87
CA GLY A 59 6.99 -23.39 -10.69
C GLY A 59 6.52 -22.58 -9.48
N THR A 60 7.22 -22.76 -8.37
CA THR A 60 7.03 -21.95 -7.16
C THR A 60 8.18 -20.97 -7.03
N TYR A 61 7.85 -19.70 -6.89
CA TYR A 61 8.77 -18.58 -6.73
C TYR A 61 8.64 -18.01 -5.32
N ASP A 62 9.80 -17.72 -4.72
CA ASP A 62 9.84 -17.05 -3.41
C ASP A 62 9.58 -15.56 -3.58
N GLY A 63 8.63 -15.05 -2.81
CA GLY A 63 8.35 -13.65 -2.66
C GLY A 63 8.80 -13.16 -1.29
N ILE A 64 9.34 -11.94 -1.23
CA ILE A 64 9.83 -11.32 -0.01
C ILE A 64 9.36 -9.87 0.09
N SER A 65 9.31 -9.39 1.32
CA SER A 65 9.36 -7.97 1.62
C SER A 65 10.81 -7.49 1.51
N ALA A 66 11.09 -6.50 0.66
CA ALA A 66 12.46 -5.98 0.46
C ALA A 66 12.76 -4.67 1.21
N SER A 67 11.84 -4.18 2.05
CA SER A 67 12.02 -2.94 2.82
C SER A 67 11.67 -3.17 4.28
N TYR A 68 12.62 -2.87 5.17
CA TYR A 68 12.46 -3.06 6.60
C TYR A 68 11.22 -2.33 7.11
N SER A 69 10.29 -3.08 7.71
CA SER A 69 9.00 -2.59 8.19
C SER A 69 8.79 -2.81 9.69
N GLY A 70 9.87 -3.07 10.45
CA GLY A 70 9.83 -3.31 11.90
C GLY A 70 9.96 -4.78 12.30
N PRO A 71 9.54 -5.13 13.54
CA PRO A 71 9.49 -6.52 14.02
C PRO A 71 8.74 -7.44 13.06
N GLY A 72 9.14 -8.72 12.98
CA GLY A 72 8.55 -9.69 12.06
C GLY A 72 8.94 -9.58 10.59
N PHE A 73 9.65 -8.51 10.17
CA PHE A 73 10.06 -8.30 8.77
C PHE A 73 10.77 -9.50 8.13
N SER A 74 11.65 -10.19 8.87
CA SER A 74 12.36 -11.39 8.40
C SER A 74 11.44 -12.55 8.03
N GLY A 75 10.23 -12.58 8.61
CA GLY A 75 9.18 -13.56 8.35
C GLY A 75 8.22 -13.16 7.24
N MET A 76 8.32 -11.94 6.70
CA MET A 76 7.46 -11.46 5.61
C MET A 76 7.87 -12.06 4.26
N LYS A 77 7.54 -13.35 4.11
CA LYS A 77 7.78 -14.15 2.91
C LYS A 77 6.45 -14.72 2.43
N PHE A 78 6.33 -14.86 1.13
CA PHE A 78 5.18 -15.49 0.50
C PHE A 78 5.62 -16.40 -0.64
N LYS A 79 4.73 -17.30 -1.07
CA LYS A 79 4.95 -18.16 -2.24
C LYS A 79 4.10 -17.68 -3.41
N ALA A 80 4.70 -17.55 -4.58
CA ALA A 80 4.02 -17.30 -5.84
C ALA A 80 4.08 -18.56 -6.71
N ILE A 81 2.94 -19.18 -6.98
CA ILE A 81 2.83 -20.44 -7.71
C ILE A 81 2.37 -20.16 -9.14
N ALA A 82 3.28 -20.30 -10.10
CA ALA A 82 2.93 -20.35 -11.52
C ALA A 82 2.50 -21.77 -11.86
N THR A 83 1.19 -21.99 -12.02
CA THR A 83 0.64 -23.31 -12.34
C THR A 83 0.94 -23.67 -13.80
N PRO A 84 1.13 -24.97 -14.12
CA PRO A 84 1.44 -25.41 -15.48
C PRO A 84 0.35 -25.09 -16.49
N ASP A 85 -0.91 -25.09 -16.04
CA ASP A 85 -2.07 -24.78 -16.86
C ASP A 85 -3.16 -24.08 -16.06
N ARG A 86 -4.22 -23.70 -16.77
CA ARG A 86 -5.40 -23.06 -16.20
C ARG A 86 -6.21 -24.00 -15.30
N ALA A 87 -6.29 -25.28 -15.64
CA ALA A 87 -7.06 -26.27 -14.87
C ALA A 87 -6.50 -26.44 -13.45
N THR A 88 -5.17 -26.48 -13.32
CA THR A 88 -4.47 -26.56 -12.03
C THR A 88 -4.69 -25.30 -11.20
N PHE A 89 -4.72 -24.11 -11.83
CA PHE A 89 -5.10 -22.87 -11.15
C PHE A 89 -6.56 -22.93 -10.66
N ASP A 90 -7.50 -23.39 -11.49
CA ASP A 90 -8.90 -23.48 -11.11
C ASP A 90 -9.11 -24.49 -9.96
N GLN A 91 -8.30 -25.55 -9.87
CA GLN A 91 -8.26 -26.45 -8.71
C GLN A 91 -7.76 -25.75 -7.44
N TRP A 92 -6.71 -24.93 -7.54
CA TRP A 92 -6.24 -24.11 -6.41
C TRP A 92 -7.32 -23.14 -5.92
N VAL A 93 -8.06 -22.51 -6.86
CA VAL A 93 -9.21 -21.66 -6.53
C VAL A 93 -10.31 -22.48 -5.84
N ALA A 94 -10.63 -23.69 -6.34
CA ALA A 94 -11.62 -24.56 -5.73
C ALA A 94 -11.23 -24.96 -4.29
N LYS A 95 -9.96 -25.25 -4.04
CA LYS A 95 -9.42 -25.48 -2.70
C LYS A 95 -9.61 -24.27 -1.79
N ALA A 96 -9.30 -23.06 -2.27
CA ALA A 96 -9.48 -21.84 -1.48
C ALA A 96 -10.96 -21.59 -1.13
N LYS A 97 -11.89 -21.90 -2.06
CA LYS A 97 -13.34 -21.80 -1.84
C LYS A 97 -13.89 -22.81 -0.83
N GLN A 98 -13.17 -23.87 -0.50
CA GLN A 98 -13.56 -24.83 0.54
C GLN A 98 -13.15 -24.38 1.95
N SER A 99 -12.42 -23.26 2.08
CA SER A 99 -12.02 -22.75 3.40
C SER A 99 -13.24 -22.39 4.25
N PRO A 100 -13.25 -22.76 5.54
CA PRO A 100 -14.29 -22.31 6.48
C PRO A 100 -14.16 -20.82 6.82
N ASN A 101 -13.01 -20.20 6.54
CA ASN A 101 -12.75 -18.80 6.87
C ASN A 101 -13.31 -17.85 5.81
N THR A 102 -13.81 -16.70 6.23
CA THR A 102 -14.29 -15.64 5.33
C THR A 102 -13.74 -14.28 5.73
N MET A 103 -13.56 -13.41 4.73
CA MET A 103 -13.12 -12.02 4.87
C MET A 103 -14.29 -11.09 4.48
N SER A 104 -15.44 -11.29 5.13
CA SER A 104 -16.72 -10.75 4.68
C SER A 104 -16.97 -9.28 5.08
N ASP A 105 -16.18 -8.74 6.01
CA ASP A 105 -16.29 -7.37 6.50
C ASP A 105 -14.92 -6.80 6.93
N MET A 106 -14.91 -5.52 7.32
CA MET A 106 -13.70 -4.86 7.82
C MET A 106 -13.24 -5.40 9.18
N ALA A 107 -14.14 -5.92 10.03
CA ALA A 107 -13.74 -6.46 11.33
C ALA A 107 -12.93 -7.76 11.17
N ALA A 108 -13.30 -8.62 10.23
CA ALA A 108 -12.52 -9.79 9.83
C ALA A 108 -11.14 -9.38 9.30
N PHE A 109 -11.07 -8.30 8.52
CA PHE A 109 -9.81 -7.76 8.02
C PHE A 109 -8.92 -7.26 9.16
N GLU A 110 -9.44 -6.44 10.08
CA GLU A 110 -8.65 -5.94 11.22
C GLU A 110 -8.14 -7.06 12.12
N LYS A 111 -8.91 -8.16 12.26
CA LYS A 111 -8.45 -9.34 13.00
C LYS A 111 -7.22 -10.00 12.36
N VAL A 112 -7.18 -10.07 11.03
CA VAL A 112 -6.02 -10.60 10.29
C VAL A 112 -4.88 -9.58 10.23
N ALA A 113 -5.19 -8.29 10.23
CA ALA A 113 -4.21 -7.21 10.21
C ALA A 113 -3.55 -6.95 11.58
N ALA A 114 -4.08 -7.55 12.67
CA ALA A 114 -3.49 -7.44 13.99
C ALA A 114 -2.00 -7.89 13.97
N PRO A 115 -1.11 -7.23 14.73
CA PRO A 115 0.31 -7.55 14.74
C PRO A 115 0.56 -9.04 15.00
N SER A 116 1.26 -9.69 14.06
CA SER A 116 1.65 -11.09 14.11
C SER A 116 2.92 -11.31 13.30
N GLU A 117 3.59 -12.45 13.52
CA GLU A 117 4.83 -12.80 12.82
C GLU A 117 4.75 -14.23 12.28
N TYR A 118 5.45 -14.49 11.17
CA TYR A 118 5.57 -15.83 10.57
C TYR A 118 4.22 -16.50 10.27
N ASN A 119 3.23 -15.72 9.81
CA ASN A 119 1.91 -16.22 9.47
C ASN A 119 2.00 -17.37 8.46
N LYS A 120 1.23 -18.42 8.71
CA LYS A 120 1.12 -19.56 7.81
C LYS A 120 0.23 -19.20 6.61
N VAL A 121 0.24 -20.07 5.60
CA VAL A 121 -0.70 -19.95 4.48
C VAL A 121 -2.12 -20.16 4.99
N GLU A 122 -2.99 -19.20 4.70
CA GLU A 122 -4.42 -19.27 5.00
C GLU A 122 -5.23 -18.90 3.76
N TYR A 123 -6.43 -19.49 3.64
CA TYR A 123 -7.37 -19.22 2.56
C TYR A 123 -8.68 -18.68 3.14
N PHE A 124 -9.36 -17.81 2.39
CA PHE A 124 -10.67 -17.27 2.72
C PHE A 124 -11.59 -17.47 1.52
N SER A 125 -12.72 -18.13 1.72
CA SER A 125 -13.62 -18.58 0.65
C SER A 125 -14.55 -17.48 0.13
N ASN A 126 -14.78 -16.44 0.92
CA ASN A 126 -15.57 -15.25 0.57
C ASN A 126 -14.84 -13.98 1.00
N VAL A 127 -14.93 -12.93 0.18
CA VAL A 127 -14.31 -11.63 0.44
C VAL A 127 -15.33 -10.52 0.21
N LYS A 128 -15.36 -9.53 1.12
CA LYS A 128 -16.17 -8.33 0.97
C LYS A 128 -15.90 -7.65 -0.38
N PRO A 129 -16.93 -7.36 -1.19
CA PRO A 129 -16.76 -6.54 -2.38
C PRO A 129 -16.12 -5.19 -2.04
N ASN A 130 -15.18 -4.76 -2.89
CA ASN A 130 -14.41 -3.52 -2.74
C ASN A 130 -13.53 -3.41 -1.48
N LEU A 131 -13.26 -4.50 -0.74
CA LEU A 131 -12.41 -4.47 0.46
C LEU A 131 -11.09 -3.71 0.24
N PHE A 132 -10.45 -3.91 -0.91
CA PHE A 132 -9.21 -3.21 -1.27
C PHE A 132 -9.36 -1.68 -1.27
N LYS A 133 -10.47 -1.15 -1.79
CA LYS A 133 -10.75 0.29 -1.79
C LYS A 133 -11.03 0.78 -0.37
N ASP A 134 -11.74 0.00 0.43
CA ASP A 134 -12.03 0.35 1.82
C ASP A 134 -10.74 0.46 2.64
N VAL A 135 -9.79 -0.46 2.45
CA VAL A 135 -8.47 -0.44 3.11
C VAL A 135 -7.69 0.82 2.74
N ILE A 136 -7.70 1.22 1.46
CA ILE A 136 -7.06 2.47 1.04
C ILE A 136 -7.77 3.69 1.66
N GLY A 137 -9.10 3.67 1.68
CA GLY A 137 -9.94 4.75 2.21
C GLY A 137 -9.64 5.11 3.67
N LYS A 138 -9.22 4.14 4.50
CA LYS A 138 -8.78 4.37 5.90
C LYS A 138 -7.74 5.48 6.04
N PHE A 139 -6.89 5.65 5.03
CA PHE A 139 -5.78 6.59 5.04
C PHE A 139 -6.05 7.86 4.23
N MET A 140 -7.10 7.88 3.40
CA MET A 140 -7.45 9.08 2.60
C MET A 140 -8.15 10.16 3.43
N ASP A 141 -8.98 9.79 4.41
CA ASP A 141 -9.69 10.75 5.26
C ASP A 141 -8.75 11.56 6.18
N HIS A 142 -7.56 11.03 6.47
CA HIS A 142 -6.55 11.72 7.28
C HIS A 142 -5.74 12.78 6.49
N GLY A 143 -5.95 12.89 5.17
CA GLY A 143 -5.23 13.84 4.31
C GLY A 143 -5.95 15.18 4.08
N MET A 144 -7.21 15.33 4.50
CA MET A 144 -8.04 16.52 4.23
C MET A 144 -8.20 17.49 5.41
N SER A 145 -7.52 17.26 6.53
CA SER A 145 -7.45 18.21 7.65
C SER A 145 -6.11 18.94 7.68
N MET A 146 -5.75 19.63 6.59
CA MET A 146 -4.86 20.78 6.66
C MET A 146 -5.73 21.99 6.44
N ASP A 147 -6.26 22.51 7.55
CA ASP A 147 -6.97 23.78 7.65
C ASP A 147 -6.06 24.91 7.13
N MET A 148 -6.24 25.26 5.86
CA MET A 148 -5.63 26.44 5.24
C MET A 148 -6.53 27.65 5.50
N THR A 149 -6.84 27.96 6.76
CA THR A 149 -7.21 29.33 7.13
C THR A 149 -5.94 30.11 7.41
N GLN A 150 -5.30 30.57 6.34
CA GLN A 150 -4.34 31.66 6.42
C GLN A 150 -5.17 32.96 6.46
N PRO A 151 -5.08 33.80 7.50
CA PRO A 151 -5.75 35.09 7.48
C PRO A 151 -5.03 35.97 6.46
N GLU A 152 -5.81 36.53 5.55
CA GLU A 152 -5.33 37.47 4.55
C GLU A 152 -4.72 38.70 5.22
N GLY A 153 -3.63 39.19 4.62
CA GLY A 153 -2.87 40.32 5.13
C GLY A 153 -3.70 41.58 5.27
N GLU A 154 -3.67 42.17 6.46
CA GLU A 154 -4.20 43.50 6.70
C GLU A 154 -3.34 44.55 5.97
N HIS A 155 -3.94 45.10 4.93
CA HIS A 155 -3.61 46.41 4.38
C HIS A 155 -3.70 47.47 5.50
N ASN A 156 -2.60 48.16 5.79
CA ASN A 156 -2.65 49.43 6.51
C ASN A 156 -1.94 50.51 5.69
N THR A 157 -2.74 51.43 5.16
CA THR A 157 -2.32 52.65 4.47
C THR A 157 -2.92 53.84 5.20
N HIS A 158 -2.09 54.82 5.59
CA HIS A 158 -2.31 56.29 5.65
C HIS A 158 -1.28 56.89 6.64
N GLN A 159 -0.29 57.69 6.18
CA GLN A 159 -0.30 59.12 5.81
C GLN A 159 0.10 60.06 6.97
N GLY A 160 1.04 60.97 6.69
CA GLY A 160 1.36 62.17 7.49
C GLY A 160 2.86 62.41 7.66
N MET A 161 3.49 63.19 6.77
CA MET A 161 3.90 64.61 6.96
C MET A 161 5.32 64.72 7.59
N GLU A 162 6.33 65.11 6.80
CA GLU A 162 6.84 66.49 6.56
C GLU A 162 8.04 66.82 7.46
N GLY A 163 9.11 67.35 6.87
CA GLY A 163 10.17 68.05 7.61
C GLY A 163 11.60 67.66 7.23
N MET A 164 12.15 68.37 6.25
CA MET A 164 13.59 68.51 6.02
C MET A 164 14.33 69.01 7.27
N ASP A 165 15.53 68.50 7.56
CA ASP A 165 16.70 69.38 7.68
C ASP A 165 18.03 68.60 7.50
N MET A 166 18.93 69.19 6.73
CA MET A 166 20.30 68.76 6.47
C MET A 166 21.21 69.84 7.05
N SER A 167 22.02 69.53 8.06
CA SER A 167 23.14 70.40 8.43
C SER A 167 24.34 69.62 8.99
N HIS A 168 25.47 69.81 8.33
CA HIS A 168 26.83 69.56 8.77
C HIS A 168 27.14 70.10 10.17
N ALA A 169 28.03 69.44 10.91
CA ALA A 169 29.21 70.09 11.50
C ALA A 169 30.19 69.08 12.12
N GLU A 170 31.45 69.46 12.02
CA GLU A 170 32.70 68.77 12.29
C GLU A 170 33.22 69.11 13.70
N THR A 171 34.01 68.20 14.29
CA THR A 171 35.11 68.41 15.28
C THR A 171 34.88 68.70 16.78
N ALA A 172 35.76 68.03 17.55
CA ALA A 172 36.40 68.37 18.83
C ALA A 172 35.73 67.91 20.15
N HIS A 173 36.27 66.84 20.76
CA HIS A 173 37.14 66.92 21.94
C HIS A 173 37.94 65.62 22.17
#